data_AF-A0A6B1CZF0-F1
#
_entry.id   AF-A0A6B1CZF0-F1
#
_cell.length_a   1.000
_cell.length_b   1.000
_cell.length_c   1.000
_cell.angle_alpha   90.00
_cell.angle_beta   90.00
_cell.angle_gamma   90.00
#
_symmetry.space_group_name_H-M   'P 1'
#
loop_
_entity.id
_entity.type
_entity.pdbx_description
1 polymer ?
#
loop_
_entity_poly.entity_id
_entity_poly.type
_entity_poly.pdbx_seq_one_letter_code
_entity_poly.pdbx_strand_id
1 'polypeptide(L)' 'MVAGPVECGFESGMWTAPMVIAHVHRKFDIEYKRGGMEGLLRRMGFSWRKARPRHPKAASEE' A
#
# COMPACT_ATOMS: atom_id res chain seq x y z
N MET A 1 16.42 0.91 -6.41
CA MET A 1 15.62 1.53 -5.32
C MET A 1 14.18 1.06 -5.49
N VAL A 2 13.52 0.66 -4.41
CA VAL A 2 12.10 0.25 -4.47
C VAL A 2 11.27 1.52 -4.42
N ALA A 3 10.56 1.84 -5.50
CA ALA A 3 9.70 3.02 -5.56
C ALA A 3 8.56 2.90 -4.54
N GLY A 4 8.44 3.90 -3.66
CA GLY A 4 7.31 4.04 -2.76
C GLY A 4 6.01 4.42 -3.49
N PRO A 5 4.87 4.38 -2.81
CA PRO A 5 3.59 4.76 -3.40
C PRO A 5 3.55 6.22 -3.89
N VAL A 6 4.25 7.14 -3.22
CA VAL A 6 4.37 8.54 -3.66
C VAL A 6 5.10 8.64 -5.01
N GLU A 7 6.20 7.91 -5.17
CA GLU A 7 6.93 7.83 -6.44
C GLU A 7 6.09 7.18 -7.56
N CYS A 8 5.12 6.36 -7.18
CA CYS A 8 4.14 5.75 -8.10
C CYS A 8 2.91 6.65 -8.37
N GLY A 9 2.90 7.89 -7.88
CA GLY A 9 1.85 8.88 -8.14
C GLY A 9 0.64 8.81 -7.19
N PHE A 10 0.81 8.26 -5.99
CA PHE A 10 -0.24 8.24 -4.95
C PHE A 10 0.03 9.24 -3.84
N GLU A 11 -1.02 9.82 -3.26
CA GLU A 11 -0.91 10.84 -2.22
C GLU A 11 -0.46 10.27 -0.85
N SER A 12 -0.62 8.97 -0.64
CA SER A 12 -0.26 8.30 0.62
C SER A 12 1.12 7.66 0.55
N GLY A 13 1.93 7.85 1.59
CA GLY A 13 3.22 7.18 1.78
C GLY A 13 3.13 5.68 2.12
N MET A 14 1.92 5.17 2.37
CA MET A 14 1.70 3.74 2.64
C MET A 14 1.02 3.06 1.46
N TRP A 15 1.47 1.85 1.14
CA TRP A 15 0.72 1.02 0.20
C TRP A 15 -0.61 0.62 0.82
N THR A 16 -1.68 0.75 0.04
CA THR A 16 -2.98 0.14 0.33
C THR A 16 -3.30 -0.93 -0.70
N ALA A 17 -4.10 -1.95 -0.35
CA ALA A 17 -4.54 -2.96 -1.32
C ALA A 17 -5.10 -2.34 -2.63
N PRO A 18 -6.02 -1.35 -2.59
CA PRO A 18 -6.49 -0.69 -3.82
C PRO A 18 -5.39 0.06 -4.58
N MET A 19 -4.41 0.66 -3.89
CA MET A 19 -3.28 1.32 -4.55
C MET A 19 -2.38 0.32 -5.29
N VAL A 20 -2.11 -0.84 -4.68
CA VAL A 20 -1.33 -1.89 -5.33
C VAL A 20 -2.07 -2.41 -6.57
N ILE A 21 -3.39 -2.62 -6.48
CA ILE A 21 -4.23 -3.03 -7.63
C ILE A 21 -4.13 -2.00 -8.75
N ALA A 22 -4.34 -0.71 -8.43
CA ALA A 22 -4.24 0.36 -9.41
C ALA A 22 -2.84 0.47 -10.04
N HIS A 23 -1.79 0.29 -9.23
CA HIS A 23 -0.41 0.31 -9.73
C HIS A 23 -0.12 -0.85 -10.68
N VAL A 24 -0.55 -2.07 -10.32
CA VAL A 24 -0.39 -3.25 -11.16
C VAL A 24 -1.16 -3.13 -12.46
N HIS A 25 -2.40 -2.64 -12.40
CA HIS A 25 -3.19 -2.35 -13.60
C HIS A 25 -2.49 -1.34 -14.51
N ARG A 26 -2.02 -0.20 -13.98
CA ARG A 26 -1.32 0.82 -14.78
C ARG A 26 -0.02 0.32 -15.42
N LYS A 27 0.70 -0.58 -14.74
CA LYS A 27 2.03 -1.02 -15.16
C LYS A 27 2.02 -2.25 -16.06
N PHE A 28 1.04 -3.13 -15.87
CA PHE A 28 1.00 -4.44 -16.53
C PHE A 28 -0.31 -4.69 -17.29
N ASP A 29 -1.30 -3.79 -17.22
CA ASP A 29 -2.63 -3.94 -17.80
C ASP A 29 -3.40 -5.18 -17.26
N ILE A 30 -3.11 -5.57 -16.01
CA ILE A 30 -3.75 -6.70 -15.34
C ILE A 30 -4.66 -6.20 -14.22
N GLU A 31 -5.94 -6.57 -14.30
CA GLU A 31 -6.91 -6.27 -13.26
C GLU A 31 -6.99 -7.38 -12.20
N TYR A 32 -6.78 -7.01 -10.94
CA TYR A 32 -6.95 -7.91 -9.81
C TYR A 32 -8.17 -7.53 -8.98
N LYS A 33 -8.97 -8.53 -8.63
CA LYS A 33 -9.92 -8.40 -7.51
C LYS A 33 -9.16 -8.28 -6.19
N ARG A 34 -9.73 -7.57 -5.22
CA ARG A 34 -9.12 -7.32 -3.91
C ARG A 34 -8.59 -8.58 -3.22
N GLY A 35 -9.42 -9.62 -3.09
CA GLY A 35 -8.99 -10.88 -2.47
C GLY A 35 -7.90 -11.62 -3.26
N GLY A 36 -7.89 -11.48 -4.58
CA GLY A 36 -6.84 -12.02 -5.44
C GLY A 36 -5.50 -11.32 -5.21
N MET A 37 -5.51 -9.99 -5.10
CA MET A 37 -4.33 -9.21 -4.76
C MET A 37 -3.82 -9.54 -3.35
N GLU A 38 -4.70 -9.63 -2.36
CA GLU A 38 -4.33 -10.00 -0.98
C GLU A 38 -3.71 -11.41 -0.93
N GLY A 39 -4.28 -12.36 -1.68
CA GLY A 39 -3.74 -13.71 -1.83
C GLY A 39 -2.35 -13.71 -2.50
N LEU A 40 -2.18 -12.95 -3.57
CA LEU A 40 -0.89 -12.81 -4.27
C LEU A 40 0.19 -12.22 -3.35
N LEU A 41 -0.12 -11.12 -2.66
CA LEU A 41 0.79 -10.47 -1.70
C LEU A 41 1.22 -11.44 -0.59
N ARG A 42 0.28 -12.20 -0.04
CA ARG A 42 0.57 -13.20 0.99
C ARG A 42 1.45 -14.34 0.48
N ARG A 43 1.25 -14.80 -0.76
CA ARG A 43 2.11 -15.82 -1.40
C ARG A 43 3.53 -15.33 -1.63
N MET A 44 3.72 -14.03 -1.84
CA MET A 44 5.03 -13.39 -1.93
C MET A 44 5.67 -13.11 -0.55
N GLY A 45 5.02 -13.50 0.55
CA GLY A 45 5.54 -13.31 1.92
C GLY A 45 5.19 -11.95 2.55
N PHE A 46 4.39 -11.13 1.89
CA PHE A 46 3.95 -9.85 2.48
C PHE A 46 2.80 -10.07 3.46
N SER A 47 2.83 -9.31 4.55
CA SER A 47 1.76 -9.26 5.55
C SER A 47 1.14 -7.87 5.62
N TRP A 48 -0.18 -7.81 5.68
CA TRP A 48 -0.88 -6.53 5.77
C TRP A 48 -0.72 -5.92 7.16
N ARG A 49 -0.10 -4.74 7.25
CA ARG A 49 0.01 -3.99 8.50
C ARG A 49 -0.96 -2.83 8.46
N LYS A 50 -1.83 -2.75 9.48
CA LYS A 50 -2.60 -1.53 9.71
C LYS A 50 -1.65 -0.41 10.11
N ALA A 51 -1.91 0.80 9.62
CA ALA A 51 -1.22 1.97 10.11
C ALA A 51 -1.34 2.02 11.64
N ARG A 52 -0.22 2.31 12.33
CA ARG A 52 -0.27 2.53 13.78
C ARG A 52 -1.18 3.74 14.02
N PRO A 53 -2.20 3.66 14.89
CA PRO A 53 -3.01 4.82 15.22
C PRO A 53 -2.10 5.92 15.75
N ARG A 54 -2.19 7.13 15.18
CA ARG A 54 -1.50 8.31 15.75
C ARG A 54 -2.26 8.71 17.00
N HIS A 55 -1.63 8.54 18.16
CA HIS A 55 -2.18 9.07 19.40
C HIS A 55 -2.02 10.61 19.37
N PRO A 56 -3.09 11.39 19.60
CA PRO A 56 -3.05 12.86 19.49
C PRO A 56 -2.04 13.52 20.46
N LYS A 57 -1.61 12.81 21.50
CA LYS A 57 -0.64 13.28 22.50
C LYS A 57 0.84 13.15 22.09
N ALA A 58 1.14 12.63 20.89
CA ALA A 58 2.51 12.50 20.37
C ALA A 58 2.94 13.68 19.49
N ALA A 59 2.14 14.76 19.41
CA ALA A 59 2.41 15.95 18.61
C ALA A 59 2.61 17.23 19.47
N SER A 60 2.86 17.08 20.78
CA SER A 60 3.27 18.18 21.65
C SER A 60 4.54 17.79 22.39
N GLU A 61 5.66 17.97 21.72
CA GLU A 61 6.91 18.40 22.35
C GLU A 61 7.75 19.08 21.27
N GLU A 62 7.42 20.36 21.02
CA GLU A 62 8.38 21.44 20.74
C GLU A 62 7.73 22.78 21.09
#